data_AF-A0A2D4NTS5-F1
#
_entry.id   AF-A0A2D4NTS5-F1
#
_cell.length_a   1.000
_cell.length_b   1.000
_cell.length_c   1.000
_cell.angle_alpha   90.00
_cell.angle_beta   90.00
_cell.angle_gamma   90.00
#
_symmetry.space_group_name_H-M   'P 1'
#
loop_
_entity.id
_entity.type
_entity.pdbx_description
1 polymer ?
#
loop_
_entity_poly.entity_id
_entity_poly.type
_entity_poly.pdbx_seq_one_letter_code
_entity_poly.pdbx_strand_id
1 'polypeptide(L)'
;SPGVGMRDSLNFGNQSLQHHLVVMEELIRRDKNRPSVVMWSVANEPASELPVAAYYFKTVIAHTKALDPTRPVTFVSNANYLRDQGAPYVDVICVNSYFSWYHDAGHLEVIRLQLKTQFENWYTSHQRPIIQSEYGADTISGFHADPPLMFSEEYQAAVLKEYHAVLDQKREEYVIGELIW
;
A
#
# COMPACT_ATOMS: atom_id res chain seq x y z
N SER A 1 -16.95 2.81 -4.12
CA SER A 1 -15.74 1.96 -3.95
C SER A 1 -14.95 2.46 -2.76
N PRO A 2 -14.01 1.68 -2.20
CA PRO A 2 -13.00 2.18 -1.27
C PRO A 2 -12.38 3.49 -1.75
N GLY A 3 -11.94 4.34 -0.82
CA GLY A 3 -11.49 5.70 -1.13
C GLY A 3 -10.23 5.73 -1.99
N VAL A 4 -10.28 6.43 -3.13
CA VAL A 4 -9.12 6.64 -4.02
C VAL A 4 -9.06 8.13 -4.38
N GLY A 5 -7.85 8.68 -4.54
CA GLY A 5 -7.67 10.08 -4.95
C GLY A 5 -7.96 11.11 -3.85
N MET A 6 -7.95 10.69 -2.58
CA MET A 6 -8.17 11.57 -1.42
C MET A 6 -6.92 12.42 -1.13
N ARG A 7 -6.63 13.41 -1.99
CA ARG A 7 -5.39 14.22 -1.94
C ARG A 7 -5.56 15.56 -1.22
N ASP A 8 -6.78 16.09 -1.07
CA ASP A 8 -7.05 17.37 -0.39
C ASP A 8 -7.65 17.14 1.02
N SER A 9 -7.29 18.00 1.96
CA SER A 9 -7.96 18.17 3.27
C SER A 9 -9.49 18.13 3.23
N LEU A 10 -10.12 18.72 2.19
CA LEU A 10 -11.57 18.74 1.99
C LEU A 10 -12.16 17.33 1.72
N ASN A 11 -11.36 16.40 1.20
CA ASN A 11 -11.78 15.00 1.02
C ASN A 11 -12.00 14.29 2.36
N PHE A 12 -11.45 14.80 3.46
CA PHE A 12 -11.59 14.25 4.81
C PHE A 12 -12.72 14.90 5.63
N GLY A 13 -13.54 15.76 5.01
CA GLY A 13 -14.70 16.39 5.66
C GLY A 13 -15.84 15.41 5.98
N ASN A 14 -16.72 15.82 6.90
CA ASN A 14 -17.81 14.98 7.42
C ASN A 14 -18.72 14.37 6.33
N GLN A 15 -19.04 15.10 5.27
CA GLN A 15 -19.87 14.58 4.17
C GLN A 15 -19.19 13.40 3.46
N SER A 16 -17.91 13.56 3.12
CA SER A 16 -17.08 12.51 2.51
C SER A 16 -16.86 11.33 3.44
N LEU A 17 -16.74 11.57 4.75
CA LEU A 17 -16.66 10.52 5.76
C LEU A 17 -17.95 9.70 5.81
N GLN A 18 -19.10 10.34 5.95
CA GLN A 18 -20.40 9.65 6.00
C GLN A 18 -20.67 8.84 4.72
N HIS A 19 -20.33 9.38 3.55
CA HIS A 19 -20.44 8.63 2.30
C HIS A 19 -19.54 7.39 2.28
N HIS A 20 -18.30 7.50 2.76
CA HIS A 20 -17.37 6.38 2.82
C HIS A 20 -17.85 5.28 3.78
N LEU A 21 -18.43 5.63 4.94
CA LEU A 21 -19.03 4.64 5.85
C LEU A 21 -20.13 3.83 5.14
N VAL A 22 -21.08 4.49 4.47
CA VAL A 22 -22.13 3.82 3.68
C VAL A 22 -21.53 2.91 2.61
N VAL A 23 -20.49 3.34 1.90
CA VAL A 23 -19.82 2.50 0.88
C VAL A 23 -19.16 1.26 1.50
N MET A 24 -18.61 1.34 2.72
CA MET A 24 -18.09 0.18 3.43
C MET A 24 -19.20 -0.75 3.92
N GLU A 25 -20.33 -0.23 4.39
CA GLU A 25 -21.53 -1.03 4.69
C GLU A 25 -22.00 -1.81 3.46
N GLU A 26 -22.07 -1.17 2.29
CA GLU A 26 -22.46 -1.82 1.04
C GLU A 26 -21.48 -2.91 0.59
N LEU A 27 -20.17 -2.63 0.64
CA LEU A 27 -19.12 -3.57 0.26
C LEU A 27 -19.15 -4.83 1.13
N ILE A 28 -19.17 -4.65 2.45
CA ILE A 28 -19.16 -5.77 3.41
C ILE A 28 -20.48 -6.54 3.32
N ARG A 29 -21.63 -5.86 3.23
CA ARG A 29 -22.94 -6.50 3.04
C ARG A 29 -22.97 -7.40 1.79
N ARG A 30 -22.30 -6.98 0.70
CA ARG A 30 -22.19 -7.75 -0.55
C ARG A 30 -21.29 -8.97 -0.40
N ASP A 31 -20.12 -8.82 0.22
CA ASP A 31 -19.03 -9.78 0.07
C ASP A 31 -18.63 -10.57 1.33
N LYS A 32 -19.17 -10.25 2.52
CA LYS A 32 -18.81 -10.92 3.80
C LYS A 32 -18.87 -12.45 3.82
N ASN A 33 -19.69 -13.05 2.96
CA ASN A 33 -19.84 -14.51 2.85
C ASN A 33 -18.87 -15.16 1.83
N ARG A 34 -17.95 -14.40 1.23
CA ARG A 34 -16.93 -14.94 0.33
C ARG A 34 -15.71 -15.42 1.14
N PRO A 35 -15.36 -16.73 1.11
CA PRO A 35 -14.17 -17.22 1.82
C PRO A 35 -12.86 -16.76 1.16
N SER A 36 -12.89 -16.35 -0.12
CA SER A 36 -11.73 -15.80 -0.83
C SER A 36 -11.42 -14.33 -0.48
N VAL A 37 -12.34 -13.63 0.19
CA VAL A 37 -12.05 -12.30 0.75
C VAL A 37 -11.45 -12.54 2.13
N VAL A 38 -10.20 -12.11 2.33
CA VAL A 38 -9.42 -12.37 3.56
C VAL A 38 -9.12 -11.12 4.37
N MET A 39 -9.27 -9.94 3.78
CA MET A 39 -8.98 -8.63 4.39
C MET A 39 -9.79 -7.54 3.69
N TRP A 40 -10.16 -6.48 4.40
CA TRP A 40 -10.80 -5.29 3.81
C TRP A 40 -9.80 -4.15 3.66
N SER A 41 -9.62 -3.61 2.45
CA SER A 41 -8.89 -2.35 2.24
C SER A 41 -9.88 -1.20 2.10
N VAL A 42 -9.71 -0.14 2.89
CA VAL A 42 -10.63 1.01 2.90
C VAL A 42 -10.20 2.14 1.96
N ALA A 43 -8.92 2.22 1.57
CA ALA A 43 -8.45 3.24 0.63
C ALA A 43 -7.17 2.83 -0.14
N ASN A 44 -6.92 3.50 -1.27
CA ASN A 44 -5.66 3.47 -2.01
C ASN A 44 -5.06 4.87 -2.10
N GLU A 45 -3.82 5.01 -1.62
CA GLU A 45 -3.01 6.24 -1.65
C GLU A 45 -3.77 7.53 -1.26
N PRO A 46 -4.45 7.56 -0.11
CA PRO A 46 -4.90 8.83 0.46
C PRO A 46 -3.69 9.67 0.88
N ALA A 47 -3.87 10.99 0.99
CA ALA A 47 -2.92 11.87 1.68
C ALA A 47 -2.98 11.63 3.20
N SER A 48 -2.55 10.44 3.63
CA SER A 48 -2.58 9.99 5.03
C SER A 48 -1.63 10.79 5.92
N GLU A 49 -0.71 11.57 5.37
CA GLU A 49 0.16 12.48 6.10
C GLU A 49 -0.55 13.75 6.63
N LEU A 50 -1.79 14.01 6.21
CA LEU A 50 -2.58 15.15 6.68
C LEU A 50 -3.15 14.87 8.08
N PRO A 51 -3.03 15.79 9.06
CA PRO A 51 -3.56 15.58 10.42
C PRO A 51 -5.05 15.22 10.49
N VAL A 52 -5.86 15.69 9.53
CA VAL A 52 -7.29 15.35 9.42
C VAL A 52 -7.55 13.88 9.07
N ALA A 53 -6.59 13.23 8.40
CA ALA A 53 -6.68 11.82 8.03
C ALA A 53 -6.67 10.89 9.26
N ALA A 54 -6.05 11.31 10.38
CA ALA A 54 -6.01 10.55 11.63
C ALA A 54 -7.42 10.17 12.12
N TYR A 55 -8.28 11.16 12.30
CA TYR A 55 -9.66 10.96 12.76
C TYR A 55 -10.51 10.22 11.71
N TYR A 56 -10.30 10.55 10.43
CA TYR A 56 -11.03 9.95 9.33
C TYR A 56 -10.77 8.44 9.25
N PHE A 57 -9.51 8.01 9.15
CA PHE A 57 -9.18 6.58 9.05
C PHE A 57 -9.45 5.82 10.34
N LYS A 58 -9.24 6.43 11.52
CA LYS A 58 -9.69 5.83 12.78
C LYS A 58 -11.18 5.47 12.74
N THR A 59 -12.02 6.38 12.23
CA THR A 59 -13.46 6.19 12.13
C THR A 59 -13.84 5.12 11.10
N VAL A 60 -13.33 5.21 9.87
CA VAL A 60 -13.67 4.25 8.79
C VAL A 60 -13.18 2.83 9.13
N ILE A 61 -11.98 2.68 9.69
CA ILE A 61 -11.42 1.38 10.06
C ILE A 61 -12.19 0.77 11.24
N ALA A 62 -12.49 1.56 12.28
CA ALA A 62 -13.28 1.07 13.42
C ALA A 62 -14.70 0.64 13.01
N HIS A 63 -15.35 1.39 12.11
CA HIS A 63 -16.66 1.04 11.57
C HIS A 63 -16.61 -0.22 10.71
N THR A 64 -15.61 -0.35 9.83
CA THR A 64 -15.38 -1.57 9.02
C THR A 64 -15.25 -2.82 9.90
N LYS A 65 -14.46 -2.74 10.99
CA LYS A 65 -14.30 -3.83 11.97
C LYS A 65 -15.57 -4.15 12.75
N ALA A 66 -16.45 -3.16 12.99
CA ALA A 66 -17.73 -3.38 13.65
C ALA A 66 -18.75 -4.09 12.73
N LEU A 67 -18.65 -3.92 11.41
CA LEU A 67 -19.49 -4.57 10.42
C LEU A 67 -19.06 -6.01 10.12
N ASP A 68 -17.75 -6.27 10.12
CA ASP A 68 -17.18 -7.61 9.98
C ASP A 68 -15.99 -7.81 10.95
N PRO A 69 -16.21 -8.39 12.14
CA PRO A 69 -15.14 -8.68 13.09
C PRO A 69 -14.32 -9.94 12.73
N THR A 70 -14.61 -10.61 11.60
CA THR A 70 -13.95 -11.87 11.22
C THR A 70 -12.69 -11.69 10.36
N ARG A 71 -12.41 -10.46 9.91
CA ARG A 71 -11.30 -10.14 8.99
C ARG A 71 -10.52 -8.89 9.43
N PRO A 72 -9.19 -8.83 9.19
CA PRO A 72 -8.42 -7.61 9.38
C PRO A 72 -8.85 -6.48 8.43
N VAL A 73 -8.52 -5.25 8.79
CA VAL A 73 -8.86 -4.05 8.00
C VAL A 73 -7.64 -3.15 7.82
N THR A 74 -7.27 -2.89 6.56
CA THR A 74 -6.11 -2.10 6.13
C THR A 74 -6.51 -0.89 5.27
N PHE A 75 -5.53 -0.08 4.88
CA PHE A 75 -5.56 0.71 3.64
C PHE A 75 -4.16 0.69 3.02
N VAL A 76 -4.08 0.99 1.73
CA VAL A 76 -2.82 1.03 0.97
C VAL A 76 -2.21 2.43 1.02
N SER A 77 -0.97 2.54 1.49
CA SER A 77 -0.25 3.80 1.68
C SER A 77 0.96 3.93 0.75
N ASN A 78 1.19 5.14 0.25
CA ASN A 78 2.48 5.58 -0.33
C ASN A 78 3.11 6.73 0.48
N ALA A 79 2.63 6.99 1.70
CA ALA A 79 3.17 8.03 2.56
C ALA A 79 4.45 7.58 3.27
N ASN A 80 5.19 8.54 3.83
CA ASN A 80 6.32 8.24 4.70
C ASN A 80 5.86 7.72 6.07
N TYR A 81 6.44 6.62 6.54
CA TYR A 81 6.11 5.93 7.80
C TYR A 81 6.02 6.85 9.04
N LEU A 82 6.85 7.90 9.16
CA LEU A 82 6.81 8.83 10.29
C LEU A 82 5.60 9.78 10.25
N ARG A 83 5.02 9.98 9.08
CA ARG A 83 3.99 10.99 8.82
C ARG A 83 2.61 10.38 8.66
N ASP A 84 2.49 9.10 8.32
CA ASP A 84 1.20 8.45 8.07
C ASP A 84 0.33 8.44 9.34
N GLN A 85 -0.77 9.20 9.29
CA GLN A 85 -1.71 9.35 10.39
C GLN A 85 -2.74 8.22 10.45
N GLY A 86 -2.89 7.42 9.39
CA GLY A 86 -3.81 6.28 9.31
C GLY A 86 -3.19 4.97 9.81
N ALA A 87 -1.89 4.77 9.56
CA ALA A 87 -1.14 3.56 9.88
C ALA A 87 -1.31 3.01 11.32
N PRO A 88 -1.46 3.84 12.37
CA PRO A 88 -1.75 3.33 13.72
C PRO A 88 -3.02 2.45 13.84
N TYR A 89 -3.93 2.48 12.87
CA TYR A 89 -5.24 1.80 12.95
C TYR A 89 -5.38 0.47 12.15
N VAL A 90 -4.44 0.18 11.22
CA VAL A 90 -4.60 -0.70 10.04
C VAL A 90 -4.40 -2.23 10.14
N ASP A 91 -4.11 -2.82 11.31
CA ASP A 91 -3.77 -4.26 11.50
C ASP A 91 -2.58 -4.81 10.69
N VAL A 92 -2.71 -4.90 9.35
CA VAL A 92 -1.66 -5.21 8.36
C VAL A 92 -1.34 -3.92 7.60
N ILE A 93 -0.07 -3.58 7.47
CA ILE A 93 0.40 -2.42 6.69
C ILE A 93 0.51 -2.82 5.23
N CYS A 94 -0.13 -2.06 4.32
CA CYS A 94 0.05 -2.23 2.88
C CYS A 94 0.81 -1.01 2.33
N VAL A 95 1.95 -1.23 1.69
CA VAL A 95 2.82 -0.16 1.16
C VAL A 95 3.04 -0.28 -0.34
N ASN A 96 2.85 0.85 -1.02
CA ASN A 96 3.23 1.06 -2.41
C ASN A 96 4.59 1.75 -2.45
N SER A 97 5.52 1.24 -3.23
CA SER A 97 6.79 1.93 -3.48
C SER A 97 7.37 1.52 -4.83
N TYR A 98 7.91 2.51 -5.53
CA TYR A 98 8.35 2.42 -6.92
C TYR A 98 9.78 3.00 -7.06
N PHE A 99 10.72 2.43 -6.29
CA PHE A 99 12.13 2.78 -6.31
C PHE A 99 12.74 2.45 -7.68
N SER A 100 13.67 3.29 -8.15
CA SER A 100 14.19 3.34 -9.53
C SER A 100 13.19 3.72 -10.63
N TRP A 101 11.90 3.89 -10.31
CA TRP A 101 10.87 4.31 -11.27
C TRP A 101 10.44 5.77 -11.06
N TYR A 102 9.63 6.05 -10.03
CA TYR A 102 9.18 7.42 -9.70
C TYR A 102 10.21 8.22 -8.88
N HIS A 103 11.16 7.53 -8.25
CA HIS A 103 12.28 8.11 -7.51
C HIS A 103 13.58 7.44 -7.93
N ASP A 104 14.66 8.22 -8.03
CA ASP A 104 15.97 7.78 -8.52
C ASP A 104 15.88 7.03 -9.86
N ALA A 105 15.11 7.61 -10.78
CA ALA A 105 14.74 7.03 -12.07
C ALA A 105 15.94 6.44 -12.84
N GLY A 106 15.89 5.14 -13.15
CA GLY A 106 16.98 4.41 -13.82
C GLY A 106 17.95 3.68 -12.87
N HIS A 107 18.05 4.08 -11.60
CA HIS A 107 19.04 3.56 -10.65
C HIS A 107 18.58 2.25 -9.97
N LEU A 108 18.76 1.12 -10.65
CA LEU A 108 18.42 -0.21 -10.11
C LEU A 108 19.16 -0.51 -8.79
N GLU A 109 20.36 0.03 -8.60
CA GLU A 109 21.21 -0.21 -7.44
C GLU A 109 20.66 0.34 -6.12
N VAL A 110 19.74 1.33 -6.15
CA VAL A 110 19.18 1.90 -4.91
C VAL A 110 18.04 1.06 -4.33
N ILE A 111 17.39 0.23 -5.16
CA ILE A 111 16.18 -0.54 -4.80
C ILE A 111 16.41 -1.31 -3.49
N ARG A 112 17.48 -2.12 -3.41
CA ARG A 112 17.71 -2.98 -2.25
C ARG A 112 17.90 -2.20 -0.96
N LEU A 113 18.62 -1.09 -1.02
CA LEU A 113 18.89 -0.23 0.13
C LEU A 113 17.60 0.45 0.59
N GLN A 114 16.90 1.12 -0.32
CA GLN A 114 15.71 1.89 -0.02
C GLN A 114 14.55 1.01 0.47
N LEU A 115 14.32 -0.14 -0.18
CA LEU A 115 13.26 -1.08 0.18
C LEU A 115 13.52 -1.76 1.53
N LYS A 116 14.76 -2.15 1.82
CA LYS A 116 15.13 -2.67 3.14
C LYS A 116 14.91 -1.61 4.23
N THR A 117 15.38 -0.39 4.01
CA THR A 117 15.19 0.72 4.95
C THR A 117 13.71 1.06 5.14
N GLN A 118 12.89 1.02 4.09
CA GLN A 118 11.43 1.16 4.19
C GLN A 118 10.82 0.12 5.12
N PHE A 119 11.09 -1.17 4.89
CA PHE A 119 10.54 -2.26 5.70
C PHE A 119 10.97 -2.19 7.17
N GLU A 120 12.25 -1.92 7.44
CA GLU A 120 12.78 -1.80 8.81
C GLU A 120 12.14 -0.62 9.56
N ASN A 121 11.93 0.51 8.88
CA ASN A 121 11.28 1.70 9.43
C ASN A 121 9.80 1.46 9.75
N TRP A 122 9.01 0.95 8.80
CA TRP A 122 7.59 0.65 8.99
C TRP A 122 7.38 -0.37 10.12
N TYR A 123 8.19 -1.44 10.15
CA TYR A 123 8.07 -2.46 11.19
C TYR A 123 8.47 -1.93 12.58
N THR A 124 9.56 -1.16 12.67
CA THR A 124 10.01 -0.59 13.96
C THR A 124 8.99 0.38 14.55
N SER A 125 8.33 1.19 13.71
CA SER A 125 7.35 2.19 14.15
C SER A 125 5.98 1.61 14.54
N HIS A 126 5.56 0.48 13.95
CA HIS A 126 4.18 0.00 14.10
C HIS A 126 4.04 -1.47 14.56
N GLN A 127 5.10 -2.28 14.47
CA GLN A 127 5.13 -3.68 14.91
C GLN A 127 3.98 -4.52 14.32
N ARG A 128 3.77 -4.41 13.01
CA ARG A 128 2.68 -5.07 12.27
C ARG A 128 3.20 -5.78 11.02
N PRO A 129 2.52 -6.86 10.57
CA PRO A 129 2.83 -7.48 9.30
C PRO A 129 2.71 -6.49 8.14
N ILE A 130 3.57 -6.64 7.13
CA ILE A 130 3.65 -5.76 5.97
C ILE A 130 3.32 -6.53 4.69
N ILE A 131 2.58 -5.92 3.78
CA ILE A 131 2.40 -6.35 2.40
C ILE A 131 2.98 -5.26 1.49
N GLN A 132 3.85 -5.65 0.56
CA GLN A 132 4.20 -4.78 -0.57
C GLN A 132 3.02 -4.84 -1.55
N SER A 133 2.14 -3.84 -1.53
CA SER A 133 0.85 -3.88 -2.24
C SER A 133 0.92 -3.46 -3.69
N GLU A 134 1.93 -2.67 -4.06
CA GLU A 134 2.25 -2.35 -5.45
C GLU A 134 3.77 -2.17 -5.59
N TYR A 135 4.35 -2.71 -6.67
CA TYR A 135 5.69 -2.42 -7.15
C TYR A 135 5.81 -2.82 -8.63
N GLY A 136 6.61 -2.09 -9.40
CA GLY A 136 6.78 -2.35 -10.83
C GLY A 136 7.51 -1.22 -11.55
N ALA A 137 7.49 -1.30 -12.89
CA ALA A 137 7.98 -0.30 -13.83
C ALA A 137 7.14 -0.38 -15.11
N ASP A 138 6.74 0.75 -15.69
CA ASP A 138 6.02 0.74 -16.97
C ASP A 138 6.93 0.15 -18.06
N THR A 139 6.36 -0.68 -18.94
CA THR A 139 7.12 -1.48 -19.90
C THR A 139 6.45 -1.43 -21.27
N ILE A 140 7.23 -1.14 -22.31
CA ILE A 140 6.76 -1.13 -23.70
C ILE A 140 7.14 -2.45 -24.34
N SER A 141 6.17 -3.31 -24.63
CA SER A 141 6.46 -4.62 -25.21
C SER A 141 7.18 -4.51 -26.56
N GLY A 142 8.22 -5.32 -26.74
CA GLY A 142 9.14 -5.28 -27.87
C GLY A 142 10.21 -4.19 -27.80
N PHE A 143 10.25 -3.36 -26.74
CA PHE A 143 11.38 -2.48 -26.48
C PHE A 143 12.42 -3.23 -25.63
N HIS A 144 13.57 -3.51 -26.25
CA HIS A 144 14.69 -4.24 -25.64
C HIS A 144 15.92 -3.33 -25.54
N ALA A 145 16.67 -3.44 -24.44
CA ALA A 145 17.90 -2.69 -24.22
C ALA A 145 18.93 -3.46 -23.38
N ASP A 146 20.20 -3.37 -23.77
CA ASP A 146 21.36 -3.78 -22.96
C ASP A 146 22.42 -2.64 -22.99
N PRO A 147 22.80 -2.05 -21.84
CA PRO A 147 22.26 -2.27 -20.50
C PRO A 147 20.74 -1.96 -20.40
N PRO A 148 20.03 -2.51 -19.40
CA PRO A 148 18.60 -2.25 -19.21
C PRO A 148 18.29 -0.74 -19.12
N LEU A 149 17.29 -0.28 -19.86
CA LEU A 149 16.84 1.12 -19.87
C LEU A 149 15.37 1.20 -19.48
N MET A 150 14.96 2.27 -18.78
CA MET A 150 13.56 2.48 -18.43
C MET A 150 12.63 2.25 -19.64
N PHE A 151 11.48 1.62 -19.37
CA PHE A 151 10.52 1.09 -20.36
C PHE A 151 10.94 -0.18 -21.12
N SER A 152 12.18 -0.68 -21.05
CA SER A 152 12.57 -1.94 -21.68
C SER A 152 12.13 -3.16 -20.88
N GLU A 153 11.89 -4.29 -21.56
CA GLU A 153 11.50 -5.56 -20.92
C GLU A 153 12.58 -6.05 -19.92
N GLU A 154 13.86 -5.83 -20.23
CA GLU A 154 14.99 -6.15 -19.35
C GLU A 154 15.00 -5.26 -18.10
N TYR A 155 14.55 -4.01 -18.20
CA TYR A 155 14.48 -3.11 -17.06
C TYR A 155 13.37 -3.52 -16.10
N GLN A 156 12.19 -3.90 -16.61
CA GLN A 156 11.14 -4.50 -15.77
C GLN A 156 11.66 -5.74 -15.04
N ALA A 157 12.29 -6.66 -15.78
CA ALA A 157 12.86 -7.88 -15.21
C ALA A 157 13.92 -7.59 -14.15
N ALA A 158 14.74 -6.54 -14.34
CA ALA A 158 15.74 -6.11 -13.38
C ALA A 158 15.11 -5.48 -12.11
N VAL A 159 14.13 -4.58 -12.25
CA VAL A 159 13.41 -3.98 -11.11
C VAL A 159 12.77 -5.08 -10.25
N LEU A 160 12.03 -6.00 -10.86
CA LEU A 160 11.36 -7.09 -10.14
C LEU A 160 12.36 -7.97 -9.40
N LYS A 161 13.47 -8.35 -10.05
CA LYS A 161 14.55 -9.14 -9.43
C LYS A 161 15.18 -8.45 -8.21
N GLU A 162 15.38 -7.14 -8.26
CA GLU A 162 15.95 -6.37 -7.15
C GLU A 162 14.95 -6.19 -5.99
N TYR A 163 13.64 -6.10 -6.28
CA TYR A 163 12.57 -6.16 -5.27
C TYR A 163 12.49 -7.55 -4.61
N HIS A 164 12.41 -8.61 -5.41
CA HIS A 164 12.36 -10.00 -4.94
C HIS A 164 13.54 -10.34 -4.01
N ALA A 165 14.75 -9.85 -4.33
CA ALA A 165 15.93 -10.06 -3.50
C ALA A 165 15.80 -9.48 -2.06
N VAL A 166 14.95 -8.48 -1.82
CA VAL A 166 14.65 -7.97 -0.46
C VAL A 166 13.43 -8.66 0.13
N LEU A 167 12.40 -8.93 -0.67
CA LEU A 167 11.19 -9.64 -0.25
C LEU A 167 11.54 -11.05 0.27
N ASP A 168 12.45 -11.76 -0.41
CA ASP A 168 13.02 -13.04 0.04
C ASP A 168 13.69 -12.95 1.42
N GLN A 169 14.34 -11.83 1.75
CA GLN A 169 14.94 -11.62 3.07
C GLN A 169 13.89 -11.34 4.15
N LYS A 170 12.85 -10.55 3.84
CA LYS A 170 11.87 -10.06 4.83
C LYS A 170 10.63 -10.93 4.99
N ARG A 171 10.37 -11.87 4.08
CA ARG A 171 9.25 -12.82 4.18
C ARG A 171 9.37 -13.82 5.33
N GLU A 172 10.58 -14.05 5.84
CA GLU A 172 10.84 -14.88 7.01
C GLU A 172 10.74 -14.10 8.33
N GLU A 173 10.61 -12.77 8.27
CA GLU A 173 10.54 -11.88 9.43
C GLU A 173 9.11 -11.35 9.67
N TYR A 174 8.60 -10.50 8.77
CA TYR A 174 7.35 -9.75 8.98
C TYR A 174 6.67 -9.26 7.69
N VAL A 175 7.27 -9.44 6.52
CA VAL A 175 6.57 -9.24 5.23
C VAL A 175 5.76 -10.50 4.96
N ILE A 176 4.46 -10.37 4.71
CA ILE A 176 3.52 -11.49 4.56
C ILE A 176 2.84 -11.56 3.19
N GLY A 177 3.24 -10.69 2.26
CA GLY A 177 2.71 -10.68 0.91
C GLY A 177 3.39 -9.68 0.00
N GLU A 178 3.33 -9.96 -1.29
CA GLU A 178 3.82 -9.11 -2.37
C GLU A 178 2.81 -9.15 -3.53
N LEU A 179 2.55 -7.99 -4.12
CA LEU A 179 1.60 -7.80 -5.21
C LEU A 179 2.27 -6.90 -6.25
N ILE A 180 2.60 -7.47 -7.40
CA ILE A 180 3.14 -6.76 -8.56
C ILE A 180 2.04 -5.87 -9.18
N TRP A 181 2.45 -4.71 -9.70
CA TRP A 181 1.60 -3.79 -10.47
C TRP A 181 1.99 -3.78 -11.95
#